data_AF-A0A949XF61-F1
#
_entry.id   AF-A0A949XF61-F1
#
_cell.length_a   1.000
_cell.length_b   1.000
_cell.length_c   1.000
_cell.angle_alpha   90.00
_cell.angle_beta   90.00
_cell.angle_gamma   90.00
#
_symmetry.space_group_name_H-M   'P 1'
#
loop_
_entity.id
_entity.type
_entity.pdbx_description
1 polymer ?
#
loop_
_entity_poly.entity_id
_entity_poly.type
_entity_poly.pdbx_seq_one_letter_code
_entity_poly.pdbx_strand_id
1 'polypeptide(L)'
;TLSLVNIFAVGEMVRQAVTDFPAQYIIAGRVCGLPTRDIVTRIQLPILFRQLLPGLLVQQVGMLHATLFASLISVEEIFRVAQRINSTVYRPIEIYTALAVFFLIVCLPVTMFAALLKKRFTRDFSER
;
A
#
# COMPACT_ATOMS: atom_id res chain seq x y z
N THR A 1 11.46 -2.99 9.86
CA THR A 1 10.30 -2.58 10.69
C THR A 1 9.03 -2.49 9.86
N LEU A 2 9.01 -1.75 8.74
CA LEU A 2 7.84 -1.66 7.84
C LEU A 2 7.32 -3.03 7.36
N SER A 3 8.21 -3.97 7.01
CA SER A 3 7.79 -5.33 6.62
C SER A 3 7.08 -6.10 7.73
N LEU A 4 7.48 -5.90 9.00
CA LEU A 4 6.83 -6.54 10.14
C LEU A 4 5.42 -5.98 10.36
N VAL A 5 5.25 -4.66 10.25
CA VAL A 5 3.95 -3.99 10.35
C VAL A 5 3.02 -4.45 9.23
N ASN A 6 3.55 -4.61 8.01
CA ASN A 6 2.78 -5.13 6.88
C ASN A 6 2.27 -6.56 7.15
N ILE A 7 3.13 -7.46 7.62
CA ILE A 7 2.76 -8.85 7.97
C ILE A 7 1.63 -8.87 9.01
N PHE A 8 1.76 -8.08 10.08
CA PHE A 8 0.76 -8.03 11.14
C PHE A 8 -0.58 -7.50 10.61
N ALA A 9 -0.56 -6.42 9.82
CA ALA A 9 -1.78 -5.83 9.28
C ALA A 9 -2.49 -6.74 8.28
N VAL A 10 -1.75 -7.44 7.42
CA VAL A 10 -2.33 -8.45 6.52
C VAL A 10 -2.91 -9.62 7.32
N GLY A 11 -2.23 -10.06 8.38
CA GLY A 11 -2.73 -11.08 9.29
C GLY A 11 -4.06 -10.72 9.94
N GLU A 12 -4.17 -9.51 10.51
CA GLU A 12 -5.43 -9.00 11.08
C GLU A 12 -6.52 -8.85 10.02
N MET A 13 -6.18 -8.41 8.80
CA MET A 13 -7.14 -8.29 7.71
C MET A 13 -7.73 -9.65 7.30
N VAL A 14 -6.90 -10.69 7.21
CA VAL A 14 -7.36 -12.05 6.93
C VAL A 14 -8.21 -12.58 8.10
N ARG A 15 -7.80 -12.34 9.35
CA ARG A 15 -8.57 -12.73 10.54
C ARG A 15 -9.94 -12.07 10.57
N GLN A 16 -10.01 -10.77 10.27
CA GLN A 16 -11.25 -10.01 10.18
C GLN A 16 -12.16 -10.57 9.07
N ALA A 17 -11.63 -10.78 7.87
CA ALA A 17 -12.44 -11.33 6.77
C ALA A 17 -13.02 -12.72 7.08
N VAL A 18 -12.27 -13.58 7.77
CA VAL A 18 -12.77 -14.89 8.21
C VAL A 18 -13.85 -14.75 9.29
N THR A 19 -13.70 -13.78 10.20
CA THR A 19 -14.66 -13.54 11.30
C THR A 19 -15.97 -12.90 10.79
N ASP A 20 -15.86 -11.99 9.84
CA ASP A 20 -17.00 -11.30 9.21
C ASP A 20 -17.76 -12.19 8.21
N PHE A 21 -17.25 -13.39 7.94
CA PHE A 21 -17.87 -14.26 6.94
C PHE A 21 -19.29 -14.68 7.37
N PRO A 22 -20.32 -14.39 6.54
CA PRO A 22 -21.71 -14.67 6.87
C PRO A 22 -21.97 -16.17 7.11
N ALA A 23 -22.40 -16.51 8.32
CA ALA A 23 -22.71 -17.89 8.73
C ALA A 23 -23.84 -18.53 7.90
N GLN A 24 -24.68 -17.73 7.24
CA GLN A 24 -25.80 -18.17 6.40
C GLN A 24 -25.35 -19.08 5.25
N TYR A 25 -24.18 -18.82 4.64
CA TYR A 25 -23.65 -19.66 3.56
C TYR A 25 -23.26 -21.05 4.06
N ILE A 26 -22.77 -21.15 5.29
CA ILE A 26 -22.40 -22.42 5.93
C ILE A 26 -23.68 -23.22 6.25
N ILE A 27 -24.71 -22.55 6.76
CA ILE A 27 -26.01 -23.16 7.06
C ILE A 27 -26.68 -23.66 5.77
N ALA A 28 -26.70 -22.86 4.71
CA ALA A 28 -27.25 -23.24 3.41
C ALA A 28 -26.53 -24.46 2.81
N GLY A 29 -25.19 -24.48 2.86
CA GLY A 29 -24.41 -25.62 2.40
C GLY A 29 -24.73 -26.91 3.16
N ARG A 30 -24.91 -26.82 4.49
CA ARG A 30 -25.32 -27.97 5.32
C ARG A 30 -26.73 -28.47 5.00
N VAL A 31 -27.69 -27.58 4.75
CA VAL A 31 -29.07 -27.96 4.37
C VAL A 31 -29.10 -28.63 2.99
N CYS A 32 -28.24 -28.21 2.07
CA CYS A 32 -28.06 -28.86 0.77
C CYS A 32 -27.29 -30.20 0.84
N GLY A 33 -26.92 -30.68 2.03
CA GLY A 33 -26.23 -31.96 2.19
C GLY A 33 -24.75 -31.97 1.79
N LEU A 34 -24.13 -30.79 1.61
CA LEU A 34 -22.70 -30.70 1.26
C LEU A 34 -21.82 -31.03 2.48
N PRO A 35 -20.72 -31.78 2.29
CA PRO A 35 -19.76 -32.00 3.36
C PRO A 35 -19.02 -30.69 3.69
N THR A 36 -18.69 -30.49 4.97
CA THR A 36 -18.02 -29.26 5.47
C THR A 36 -16.76 -28.90 4.69
N ARG A 37 -16.01 -29.89 4.18
CA ARG A 37 -14.80 -29.67 3.38
C ARG A 37 -15.11 -29.01 2.03
N ASP A 38 -16.21 -29.40 1.38
CA ASP A 38 -16.63 -28.81 0.10
C ASP A 38 -17.19 -27.40 0.32
N ILE A 39 -17.91 -27.16 1.42
CA ILE A 39 -18.39 -25.82 1.77
C ILE A 39 -17.21 -24.86 1.93
N VAL A 40 -16.17 -25.26 2.67
CA VAL A 40 -14.99 -24.41 2.87
C VAL A 40 -14.24 -24.18 1.56
N THR A 41 -13.93 -25.23 0.80
CA THR A 41 -13.06 -25.12 -0.39
C THR A 41 -13.75 -24.53 -1.62
N ARG A 42 -15.02 -24.86 -1.89
CA ARG A 42 -15.76 -24.37 -3.07
C ARG A 42 -16.55 -23.09 -2.83
N ILE A 43 -16.94 -22.79 -1.59
CA ILE A 43 -17.79 -21.63 -1.29
C ILE A 43 -16.97 -20.58 -0.54
N GLN A 44 -16.52 -20.90 0.67
CA GLN A 44 -15.91 -19.91 1.56
C GLN A 44 -14.58 -19.36 1.02
N LEU A 45 -13.68 -20.23 0.55
CA LEU A 45 -12.34 -19.86 0.09
C LEU A 45 -12.35 -18.93 -1.14
N PRO A 46 -13.08 -19.20 -2.24
CA PRO A 46 -13.10 -18.30 -3.39
C PRO A 46 -13.84 -16.98 -3.11
N ILE A 47 -14.85 -16.99 -2.24
CA ILE A 47 -15.57 -15.76 -1.86
C ILE A 47 -14.66 -14.86 -1.01
N LEU A 48 -14.03 -15.42 0.02
CA LEU A 48 -13.07 -14.68 0.86
C LEU A 48 -11.91 -14.14 0.04
N PHE A 49 -11.37 -14.92 -0.90
CA PHE A 49 -10.25 -14.48 -1.72
C PHE A 49 -10.61 -13.26 -2.59
N ARG A 50 -11.81 -13.25 -3.19
CA ARG A 50 -12.31 -12.11 -3.97
C ARG A 50 -12.58 -10.88 -3.11
N GLN A 51 -13.02 -11.07 -1.87
CA GLN A 51 -13.25 -9.99 -0.91
C GLN A 51 -11.93 -9.40 -0.36
N LEU A 52 -10.93 -10.25 -0.12
CA LEU A 52 -9.62 -9.84 0.40
C LEU A 52 -8.76 -9.12 -0.66
N LEU A 53 -8.93 -9.43 -1.93
CA LEU A 53 -8.17 -8.86 -3.05
C LEU A 53 -8.15 -7.32 -3.08
N PRO A 54 -9.30 -6.61 -3.05
CA PRO A 54 -9.31 -5.14 -3.01
C PRO A 54 -8.71 -4.59 -1.71
N GLY A 55 -8.98 -5.20 -0.56
CA GLY A 55 -8.42 -4.78 0.73
C GLY A 55 -6.89 -4.85 0.77
N LEU A 56 -6.31 -5.90 0.20
CA LEU A 56 -4.85 -6.09 0.09
C LEU A 56 -4.22 -4.98 -0.74
N LEU A 57 -4.85 -4.59 -1.84
CA LEU A 57 -4.37 -3.52 -2.71
C LEU A 57 -4.39 -2.16 -1.99
N VAL A 58 -5.47 -1.85 -1.29
CA VAL A 58 -5.58 -0.62 -0.49
C VAL A 58 -4.50 -0.56 0.59
N GLN A 59 -4.29 -1.66 1.30
CA GLN A 59 -3.26 -1.75 2.33
C GLN A 59 -1.86 -1.56 1.75
N GLN A 60 -1.58 -2.14 0.58
CA GLN A 60 -0.28 -2.03 -0.06
C GLN A 60 -0.01 -0.60 -0.55
N VAL A 61 -1.02 0.10 -1.08
CA VAL A 61 -0.93 1.51 -1.44
C VAL A 61 -0.65 2.38 -0.21
N GLY A 62 -1.31 2.09 0.92
CA GLY A 62 -1.04 2.76 2.19
C GLY A 62 0.41 2.62 2.65
N MET A 63 0.98 1.41 2.56
CA MET A 63 2.38 1.16 2.89
C MET A 63 3.36 1.84 1.94
N LEU A 64 3.03 1.94 0.65
CA LEU A 64 3.82 2.72 -0.29
C LEU A 64 3.83 4.20 0.10
N HIS A 65 2.68 4.79 0.42
CA HIS A 65 2.62 6.18 0.89
C HIS A 65 3.44 6.40 2.17
N ALA A 66 3.35 5.52 3.17
CA ALA A 66 4.15 5.61 4.38
C ALA A 66 5.67 5.57 4.07
N THR A 67 6.08 4.75 3.11
CA THR A 67 7.47 4.66 2.65
C THR A 67 7.90 5.92 1.89
N LEU A 68 7.01 6.50 1.08
CA LEU A 68 7.26 7.77 0.40
C LEU A 68 7.43 8.92 1.40
N PHE A 69 6.59 9.01 2.43
CA PHE A 69 6.76 10.00 3.50
C PHE A 69 8.08 9.81 4.26
N ALA A 70 8.46 8.57 4.55
CA ALA A 70 9.77 8.27 5.14
C ALA A 70 10.91 8.73 4.21
N SER A 71 10.79 8.50 2.90
CA SER A 71 11.77 8.97 1.92
C SER A 71 11.82 10.49 1.80
N LEU A 72 10.69 11.20 1.95
CA LEU A 72 10.63 12.66 1.96
C LEU A 72 11.32 13.26 3.19
N ILE A 73 11.26 12.62 4.36
CA ILE A 73 12.03 13.05 5.53
C ILE A 73 13.54 12.97 5.25
N SER A 74 14.01 11.91 4.57
CA SER A 74 15.41 11.83 4.15
C SER A 74 15.80 12.91 3.13
N VAL A 75 14.84 13.45 2.36
CA VAL A 75 15.07 14.62 1.51
C VAL A 75 15.35 15.87 2.35
N GLU A 76 14.66 16.09 3.46
CA GLU A 76 14.94 17.20 4.37
C GLU A 76 16.35 17.08 5.00
N GLU A 77 16.81 15.86 5.29
CA GLU A 77 18.18 15.61 5.75
C GLU A 77 19.21 16.00 4.67
N ILE A 78 18.96 15.63 3.42
CA ILE A 78 19.79 16.04 2.27
C ILE A 78 19.81 17.57 2.13
N PHE A 79 18.67 18.24 2.33
CA PHE A 79 18.58 19.70 2.27
C PHE A 79 19.41 20.37 3.38
N ARG A 80 19.41 19.82 4.59
CA ARG A 80 20.30 20.28 5.68
C ARG A 80 21.77 20.11 5.35
N VAL A 81 22.16 18.98 4.75
CA VAL A 81 23.54 18.75 4.32
C VAL A 81 23.93 19.76 3.22
N ALA A 82 23.05 20.00 2.25
CA ALA A 82 23.27 21.00 1.21
C ALA A 82 23.44 22.42 1.79
N GLN A 83 22.62 22.80 2.78
CA GLN A 83 22.74 24.07 3.48
C GLN A 83 24.06 24.20 4.26
N ARG A 84 24.55 23.10 4.85
CA ARG A 84 25.86 23.05 5.52
C ARG A 84 27.00 23.30 4.53
N ILE A 85 26.97 22.66 3.36
CA ILE A 85 27.99 22.84 2.30
C ILE A 85 27.94 24.27 1.75
N ASN A 86 26.74 24.82 1.57
CA ASN A 86 26.53 26.19 1.13
C ASN A 86 27.17 27.21 2.08
N SER A 87 27.07 26.99 3.39
CA SER A 87 27.72 27.86 4.39
C SER A 87 29.26 27.89 4.30
N THR A 88 29.87 26.88 3.66
CA THR A 88 31.32 26.78 3.47
C THR A 88 31.77 27.37 2.13
N VAL A 89 31.00 27.15 1.06
CA VAL A 89 31.37 27.49 -0.32
C VAL A 89 30.79 28.84 -0.77
N TYR A 90 29.81 29.40 -0.04
CA TYR A 90 29.13 30.68 -0.34
C TYR A 90 28.62 30.81 -1.78
N ARG A 91 28.29 29.68 -2.42
CA ARG A 91 27.75 29.61 -3.79
C ARG A 91 26.34 29.00 -3.77
N PRO A 92 25.32 29.75 -3.32
CA PRO A 92 24.00 29.18 -3.07
C PRO A 92 23.26 28.77 -4.33
N ILE A 93 23.43 29.49 -5.43
CA ILE A 93 22.68 29.27 -6.67
C ILE A 93 23.04 27.91 -7.29
N GLU A 94 24.34 27.60 -7.41
CA GLU A 94 24.82 26.35 -8.01
C GLU A 94 24.40 25.13 -7.18
N ILE A 95 24.52 25.19 -5.85
CA ILE A 95 24.21 24.08 -4.95
C ILE A 95 22.72 23.76 -4.94
N TYR A 96 21.84 24.77 -4.78
CA TYR A 96 20.40 24.52 -4.75
C TYR A 96 19.85 24.10 -6.12
N THR A 97 20.44 24.57 -7.22
CA THR A 97 20.04 24.16 -8.57
C THR A 97 20.41 22.69 -8.83
N ALA A 98 21.62 22.27 -8.45
CA ALA A 98 22.03 20.86 -8.54
C ALA A 98 21.13 19.95 -7.67
N LEU A 99 20.77 20.42 -6.47
CA LEU A 99 19.85 19.71 -5.57
C LEU A 99 18.45 19.56 -6.18
N ALA A 100 17.91 20.62 -6.78
CA ALA A 100 16.61 20.61 -7.43
C ALA A 100 16.58 19.63 -8.62
N VAL A 101 17.63 19.61 -9.45
CA VAL A 101 17.75 18.68 -10.57
C VAL A 101 17.81 17.23 -10.08
N PHE A 102 18.58 16.94 -9.04
CA PHE A 102 18.65 15.62 -8.43
C PHE A 102 17.28 15.14 -7.95
N PHE A 103 16.52 16.01 -7.26
CA PHE A 103 15.17 15.68 -6.83
C PHE A 103 14.17 15.53 -7.98
N LEU A 104 14.31 16.32 -9.05
CA LEU A 104 13.51 16.18 -10.25
C LEU A 104 13.65 14.77 -10.84
N ILE A 105 14.87 14.27 -10.93
CA ILE A 105 15.19 12.94 -11.49
C ILE A 105 14.62 11.80 -10.63
N VAL A 106 14.62 11.95 -9.30
CA VAL A 106 14.14 10.89 -8.39
C VAL A 106 12.62 10.93 -8.20
N CYS A 107 12.04 12.13 -8.05
CA CYS A 107 10.64 12.28 -7.67
C CYS A 107 9.68 12.07 -8.86
N LEU A 108 10.01 12.59 -10.05
CA LEU A 108 9.19 12.41 -11.27
C LEU A 108 8.85 10.94 -11.58
N PRO A 109 9.82 10.00 -11.69
CA PRO A 109 9.50 8.62 -12.05
C PRO A 109 8.66 7.94 -10.98
N VAL A 110 8.90 8.24 -9.70
CA VAL A 110 8.14 7.68 -8.58
C VAL A 110 6.70 8.19 -8.60
N THR A 111 6.48 9.50 -8.78
CA THR A 111 5.13 10.08 -8.88
C THR A 111 4.38 9.56 -10.11
N MET A 112 5.07 9.42 -11.24
CA MET A 112 4.50 8.86 -12.47
C MET A 112 4.09 7.39 -12.28
N PHE A 113 4.94 6.58 -11.67
CA PHE A 113 4.66 5.17 -11.39
C PHE A 113 3.47 5.00 -10.43
N ALA A 114 3.42 5.84 -9.39
CA ALA A 114 2.29 5.87 -8.45
C ALA A 114 0.98 6.29 -9.14
N ALA A 115 1.01 7.31 -10.00
CA ALA A 115 -0.15 7.75 -10.77
C ALA A 115 -0.65 6.66 -11.74
N LEU A 116 0.27 5.92 -12.36
CA LEU A 116 -0.05 4.84 -13.30
C LEU A 116 -0.69 3.65 -12.58
N LEU A 117 -0.17 3.27 -11.41
CA LEU A 117 -0.76 2.26 -10.54
C LEU A 117 -2.16 2.70 -10.05
N LYS A 118 -2.29 3.94 -9.58
CA LYS A 118 -3.59 4.47 -9.13
C LYS A 118 -4.63 4.47 -10.25
N LYS A 119 -4.26 4.88 -11.47
CA LYS A 119 -5.17 4.86 -12.63
C LYS A 119 -5.63 3.45 -13.02
N ARG A 120 -4.82 2.42 -12.76
CA ARG A 120 -5.14 1.02 -13.07
C ARG A 120 -6.12 0.40 -12.06
N PHE A 121 -6.13 0.88 -10.80
CA PHE A 121 -6.92 0.30 -9.71
C PHE A 121 -8.07 1.21 -9.21
N THR A 122 -7.98 2.52 -9.37
CA THR A 122 -9.02 3.51 -8.97
C THR A 122 -10.02 3.76 -10.11
N ARG A 123 -10.69 2.71 -10.60
CA ARG A 123 -11.93 2.84 -11.37
C ARG A 123 -13.16 2.28 -10.65
N ASP A 124 -13.05 1.76 -9.42
CA ASP A 124 -14.16 0.96 -8.86
C ASP A 124 -14.41 1.04 -7.33
N PHE A 125 -13.96 2.08 -6.62
CA PHE A 125 -14.27 2.22 -5.18
C PHE A 125 -14.58 3.66 -4.75
N SER A 126 -15.39 4.37 -5.55
CA SER A 126 -16.05 5.62 -5.12
C SER A 126 -17.56 5.46 -5.05
N GLU A 127 -18.06 4.26 -4.71
CA GLU A 127 -19.43 4.05 -4.26
C GLU A 127 -19.46 2.87 -3.29
N ARG A 128 -19.34 3.18 -1.98
CA ARG A 128 -20.10 2.60 -0.85
C ARG A 128 -19.53 3.07 0.48
#